data_AF-A0AAE1G416-F1
#
_entry.id   AF-A0AAE1G416-F1
#
_cell.length_a   1.000
_cell.length_b   1.000
_cell.length_c   1.000
_cell.angle_alpha   90.00
_cell.angle_beta   90.00
_cell.angle_gamma   90.00
#
_symmetry.space_group_name_H-M   'P 1'
#
loop_
_entity.id
_entity.type
_entity.pdbx_description
1 polymer ?
#
loop_
_entity_poly.entity_id
_entity_poly.type
_entity_poly.pdbx_seq_one_letter_code
_entity_poly.pdbx_strand_id
1 'polypeptide(L)'
;MWRPAGADSTVTLAFSYNGFPTITTIDPSKNYLIGNRDGLTFRDILLANLMYGCVASWESSCGKSSSSCGGEGYIGASCSCVCPPDRTGNNCQTQIPPPAVAEDGCTQTITTEKTFTSPSTYPLRCTVDIQAPACHTPVIKFTQFRLYQKITCENNQACCYHDSLELRENYPNTAPDMYCNTDLAGQTVTSNSQRVVLFYHKRWASAQLAADITFARVPGCTTDTSSPTSTTSTTSTTSTTSTSTSTSSSTTDISTTTTAPPPPPRCTIEVHNGVFYWISPLFDDNYPDGGRCRVYGGSTTAAFHMKSIVFDLDPTDCEDYVMVTSLFGKTQKFCGSKSKINFKSPSFNFILDFVTNDMDNSMGFNISLIPRITPNPDCHEVITLEAGQEYTLDSPFFGQGKVKTKAYCEWRLVAPEGSNIQVKQLISRLKPSSDCMKDFLLLNGNMEKLYPPATSLQYCNKFNTMDVMTTDTNMLYVAYQKKRAKTKGFRLIAMVV
;
A
#
# COMPACT_ATOMS: atom_id res chain seq x y z
N MET A 1 8.41 5.14 15.27
CA MET A 1 7.90 6.26 14.45
C MET A 1 9.11 7.04 14.00
N TRP A 2 9.07 7.61 12.79
CA TRP A 2 10.10 8.45 12.14
C TRP A 2 11.14 7.72 11.27
N ARG A 3 10.89 7.77 9.96
CA ARG A 3 11.93 7.91 8.93
C ARG A 3 11.66 9.23 8.18
N PRO A 4 12.69 9.88 7.60
CA PRO A 4 12.56 11.16 6.93
C PRO A 4 11.71 11.06 5.66
N ALA A 5 11.06 12.15 5.31
CA ALA A 5 10.23 12.31 4.13
C ALA A 5 10.96 11.86 2.85
N GLY A 6 10.50 10.77 2.26
CA GLY A 6 10.97 10.26 0.98
C GLY A 6 10.16 9.03 0.61
N ALA A 7 9.29 9.19 -0.39
CA ALA A 7 8.40 8.19 -0.99
C ALA A 7 7.27 7.68 -0.08
N ASP A 8 6.03 8.15 -0.33
CA ASP A 8 4.85 7.25 -0.37
C ASP A 8 3.57 8.02 -0.74
N SER A 9 3.07 7.94 -1.97
CA SER A 9 1.85 8.63 -2.44
C SER A 9 0.74 8.83 -1.40
N THR A 10 0.38 10.09 -1.11
CA THR A 10 -0.82 10.45 -0.34
C THR A 10 -2.07 10.11 -1.15
N VAL A 11 -2.98 9.32 -0.60
CA VAL A 11 -4.22 9.84 0.00
C VAL A 11 -4.62 8.82 1.06
N THR A 12 -5.05 9.27 2.22
CA THR A 12 -5.61 8.41 3.27
C THR A 12 -6.85 7.62 2.82
N LEU A 13 -7.34 7.77 1.59
CA LEU A 13 -8.51 7.08 1.02
C LEU A 13 -8.28 5.58 0.70
N ALA A 14 -7.08 5.05 0.90
CA ALA A 14 -6.59 3.79 0.31
C ALA A 14 -7.35 2.49 0.67
N PHE A 15 -8.46 2.54 1.41
CA PHE A 15 -9.26 1.34 1.73
C PHE A 15 -10.77 1.59 1.93
N SER A 16 -11.27 2.78 1.60
CA SER A 16 -12.62 3.17 2.01
C SER A 16 -13.62 3.12 0.85
N TYR A 17 -14.54 2.15 0.90
CA TYR A 17 -15.60 1.98 -0.11
C TYR A 17 -16.55 3.20 -0.21
N ASN A 18 -16.62 4.01 0.85
CA ASN A 18 -17.46 5.20 0.95
C ASN A 18 -16.74 6.50 0.55
N GLY A 19 -15.50 6.45 0.06
CA GLY A 19 -14.75 7.64 -0.35
C GLY A 19 -14.22 8.50 0.79
N PHE A 20 -14.25 8.00 2.03
CA PHE A 20 -13.66 8.68 3.20
C PHE A 20 -12.21 8.27 3.43
N PRO A 21 -11.40 9.09 4.11
CA PRO A 21 -10.06 8.67 4.53
C PRO A 21 -10.13 7.48 5.52
N THR A 22 -9.37 6.42 5.27
CA THR A 22 -9.17 5.26 6.14
C THR A 22 -8.61 5.66 7.51
N ILE A 23 -7.71 6.65 7.55
CA ILE A 23 -7.19 7.26 8.78
C ILE A 23 -7.16 8.78 8.60
N THR A 24 -7.55 9.54 9.61
CA THR A 24 -7.36 10.99 9.66
C THR A 24 -6.85 11.35 11.05
N THR A 25 -5.91 12.28 11.12
CA THR A 25 -5.35 12.72 12.40
C THR A 25 -6.37 13.56 13.18
N ILE A 26 -6.35 13.55 14.52
CA ILE A 26 -7.19 14.49 15.28
C ILE A 26 -6.62 15.92 15.17
N ASP A 27 -5.29 16.03 15.26
CA ASP A 27 -4.55 17.27 15.01
C ASP A 27 -4.15 17.33 13.52
N PRO A 28 -4.79 18.19 12.70
CA PRO A 28 -4.52 18.24 11.27
C PRO A 28 -3.07 18.65 10.97
N SER A 29 -2.40 19.37 11.86
CA SER A 29 -0.99 19.73 11.67
C SER A 29 -0.08 18.49 11.63
N LYS A 30 -0.55 17.33 12.09
CA LYS A 30 0.18 16.07 12.07
C LYS A 30 -0.20 15.19 10.89
N ASN A 31 -1.10 15.63 10.02
CA ASN A 31 -1.58 14.82 8.91
C ASN A 31 -0.50 14.51 7.86
N TYR A 32 0.54 15.35 7.75
CA TYR A 32 1.67 15.04 6.87
C TYR A 32 2.54 13.87 7.38
N LEU A 33 2.38 13.49 8.66
CA LEU A 33 3.12 12.40 9.29
C LEU A 33 2.54 11.02 9.01
N ILE A 34 1.28 10.96 8.56
CA ILE A 34 0.64 9.72 8.17
C ILE A 34 0.90 9.43 6.69
N GLY A 35 1.17 8.17 6.36
CA GLY A 35 1.52 7.70 5.03
C GLY A 35 1.51 6.17 4.99
N ASN A 36 1.85 5.57 3.84
CA ASN A 36 1.99 4.11 3.80
C ASN A 36 3.39 3.69 4.28
N ARG A 37 3.54 2.39 4.50
CA ARG A 37 4.69 1.84 5.18
C ARG A 37 4.95 0.40 4.74
N ASP A 38 6.22 0.13 4.47
CA ASP A 38 6.69 -1.21 4.13
C ASP A 38 6.82 -2.07 5.40
N GLY A 39 5.71 -2.68 5.81
CA GLY A 39 5.66 -3.68 6.88
C GLY A 39 5.06 -3.20 8.20
N LEU A 40 5.01 -4.12 9.18
CA LEU A 40 4.39 -3.93 10.49
C LEU A 40 5.25 -3.05 11.42
N THR A 41 4.64 -2.25 12.31
CA THR A 41 5.38 -1.34 13.21
C THR A 41 5.92 -2.20 14.32
N PHE A 42 6.89 -1.66 15.06
CA PHE A 42 7.24 -2.24 16.34
C PHE A 42 5.99 -2.58 17.18
N ARG A 43 4.99 -1.67 17.23
CA ARG A 43 3.76 -1.87 18.00
C ARG A 43 2.82 -2.90 17.38
N ASP A 44 2.73 -2.97 16.05
CA ASP A 44 1.94 -4.01 15.37
C ASP A 44 2.56 -5.39 15.57
N ILE A 45 3.89 -5.49 15.48
CA ILE A 45 4.65 -6.74 15.73
C ILE A 45 4.53 -7.13 17.21
N LEU A 46 4.72 -6.17 18.13
CA LEU A 46 4.54 -6.40 19.57
C LEU A 46 3.14 -6.92 19.86
N LEU A 47 2.11 -6.27 19.32
CA LEU A 47 0.72 -6.68 19.50
C LEU A 47 0.50 -8.11 18.99
N ALA A 48 0.96 -8.43 17.77
CA ALA A 48 0.86 -9.78 17.23
C ALA A 48 1.58 -10.81 18.12
N ASN A 49 2.80 -10.52 18.56
CA ASN A 49 3.57 -11.41 19.43
C ASN A 49 2.92 -11.62 20.80
N LEU A 50 2.24 -10.61 21.35
CA LEU A 50 1.46 -10.74 22.57
C LEU A 50 0.22 -11.62 22.34
N MET A 51 -0.51 -11.39 21.24
CA MET A 51 -1.71 -12.17 20.90
C MET A 51 -1.43 -13.67 20.71
N TYR A 52 -0.30 -14.01 20.09
CA TYR A 52 0.10 -15.41 19.86
C TYR A 52 0.94 -16.01 20.99
N GLY A 53 1.15 -15.29 22.10
CA GLY A 53 1.91 -15.78 23.25
C GLY A 53 3.42 -15.96 22.99
N CYS A 54 3.94 -15.40 21.90
CA CYS A 54 5.35 -15.52 21.52
C CYS A 54 6.28 -14.91 22.59
N VAL A 55 5.92 -13.74 23.13
CA VAL A 55 6.71 -13.06 24.15
C VAL A 55 6.89 -13.95 25.39
N ALA A 56 5.80 -14.52 25.90
CA ALA A 56 5.85 -15.43 27.05
C ALA A 56 6.68 -16.69 26.76
N SER A 57 6.56 -17.25 25.54
CA SER A 57 7.34 -18.41 25.11
C SER A 57 8.85 -18.12 25.08
N TRP A 58 9.24 -16.94 24.57
CA TRP A 58 10.65 -16.53 24.55
C TRP A 58 11.17 -16.19 25.94
N GLU A 59 10.39 -15.54 26.78
CA GLU A 59 10.78 -15.27 28.17
C GLU A 59 11.09 -16.56 28.93
N SER A 60 10.21 -17.56 28.80
CA SER A 60 10.41 -18.88 29.40
C SER A 60 11.62 -19.60 28.81
N SER A 61 11.78 -19.61 27.48
CA SER A 61 12.85 -20.36 26.80
C SER A 61 14.23 -19.74 27.03
N CYS A 62 14.29 -18.42 27.14
CA CYS A 62 15.53 -17.68 27.33
C CYS A 62 15.89 -17.47 28.82
N GLY A 63 14.99 -17.79 29.75
CA GLY A 63 15.16 -17.50 31.18
C GLY A 63 15.31 -16.00 31.47
N LYS A 64 14.68 -15.14 30.66
CA LYS A 64 14.75 -13.67 30.76
C LYS A 64 13.36 -13.08 30.74
N SER A 65 13.17 -11.95 31.41
CA SER A 65 11.89 -11.22 31.43
C SER A 65 11.95 -9.98 30.52
N SER A 66 10.87 -9.68 29.81
CA SER A 66 10.71 -8.43 29.04
C SER A 66 10.73 -7.19 29.93
N SER A 67 10.49 -7.34 31.23
CA SER A 67 10.69 -6.24 32.19
C SER A 67 12.15 -5.75 32.27
N SER A 68 13.12 -6.51 31.75
CA SER A 68 14.50 -6.06 31.62
C SER A 68 14.75 -5.20 30.38
N CYS A 69 13.79 -5.13 29.45
CA CYS A 69 13.83 -4.25 28.29
C CYS A 69 13.10 -2.94 28.60
N GLY A 70 13.77 -1.81 28.38
CA GLY A 70 13.23 -0.47 28.65
C GLY A 70 12.12 -0.04 27.70
N GLY A 71 11.16 0.73 28.22
CA GLY A 71 10.02 1.24 27.46
C GLY A 71 9.03 0.13 27.11
N GLU A 72 8.59 0.10 25.85
CA GLU A 72 7.72 -0.98 25.31
C GLU A 72 8.54 -2.16 24.76
N GLY A 73 9.84 -2.23 25.06
CA GLY A 73 10.72 -3.31 24.58
C GLY A 73 10.34 -4.69 25.12
N TYR A 74 10.64 -5.75 24.36
CA TYR A 74 10.34 -7.13 24.76
C TYR A 74 11.45 -8.10 24.38
N ILE A 75 11.53 -9.26 25.05
CA ILE A 75 12.48 -10.32 24.70
C ILE A 75 12.03 -10.98 23.39
N GLY A 76 12.88 -10.95 22.37
CA GLY A 76 12.63 -11.63 21.10
C GLY A 76 13.15 -13.07 21.06
N ALA A 77 12.89 -13.76 19.95
CA ALA A 77 13.33 -15.13 19.68
C ALA A 77 14.85 -15.35 19.83
N SER A 78 15.66 -14.30 19.66
CA SER A 78 17.12 -14.35 19.83
C SER A 78 17.59 -14.15 21.28
N CYS A 79 16.69 -14.20 22.26
CA CYS A 79 16.96 -13.96 23.68
C CYS A 79 17.59 -12.58 23.98
N SER A 80 17.29 -11.61 23.11
CA SER A 80 17.74 -10.21 23.19
C SER A 80 16.53 -9.26 23.14
N CYS A 81 16.66 -8.06 23.72
CA CYS A 81 15.59 -7.09 23.67
C CYS A 81 15.37 -6.56 22.25
N VAL A 82 14.12 -6.58 21.81
CA VAL A 82 13.63 -5.86 20.64
C VAL A 82 13.15 -4.50 21.12
N CYS A 83 13.80 -3.43 20.66
CA CYS A 83 13.52 -2.08 21.15
C CYS A 83 12.51 -1.33 20.31
N PRO A 84 11.67 -0.47 20.93
CA PRO A 84 10.83 0.44 20.18
C PRO A 84 11.69 1.47 19.44
N PRO A 85 11.18 2.11 18.36
CA PRO A 85 12.00 2.92 17.46
C PRO A 85 12.63 4.16 18.09
N ASP A 86 12.13 4.59 19.25
CA ASP A 86 12.64 5.70 20.05
C ASP A 86 13.62 5.26 21.14
N ARG A 87 14.07 3.99 21.13
CA ARG A 87 15.02 3.45 22.11
C ARG A 87 16.07 2.54 21.47
N THR A 88 17.24 2.49 22.08
CA THR A 88 18.37 1.64 21.66
C THR A 88 19.16 1.12 22.86
N GLY A 89 20.18 0.31 22.58
CA GLY A 89 20.99 -0.42 23.56
C GLY A 89 20.45 -1.82 23.82
N ASN A 90 21.29 -2.67 24.42
CA ASN A 90 21.00 -4.10 24.65
C ASN A 90 19.71 -4.34 25.47
N ASN A 91 19.33 -3.37 26.30
CA ASN A 91 18.14 -3.40 27.15
C ASN A 91 17.20 -2.24 26.84
N CYS A 92 17.27 -1.62 25.65
CA CYS A 92 16.43 -0.47 25.27
C CYS A 92 16.49 0.70 26.28
N GLN A 93 17.62 0.83 26.98
CA GLN A 93 17.80 1.77 28.07
C GLN A 93 18.03 3.20 27.58
N THR A 94 18.56 3.36 26.37
CA THR A 94 18.92 4.66 25.82
C THR A 94 17.77 5.19 24.99
N GLN A 95 17.19 6.31 25.39
CA GLN A 95 16.18 7.01 24.61
C GLN A 95 16.85 7.72 23.43
N ILE A 96 16.36 7.46 22.23
CA ILE A 96 16.75 8.18 21.03
C ILE A 96 15.89 9.45 21.03
N PRO A 97 16.50 10.65 21.04
CA PRO A 97 15.72 11.86 20.84
C PRO A 97 14.97 11.73 19.51
N PRO A 98 13.68 12.11 19.45
CA PRO A 98 12.95 12.07 18.19
C PRO A 98 13.79 12.81 17.15
N PRO A 99 13.91 12.28 15.91
CA PRO A 99 14.56 13.02 14.85
C PRO A 99 13.97 14.43 14.84
N ALA A 100 14.81 15.46 14.71
CA ALA A 100 14.30 16.80 14.44
C ALA A 100 13.36 16.64 13.25
N VAL A 101 12.06 16.82 13.49
CA VAL A 101 11.07 16.70 12.45
C VAL A 101 11.48 17.75 11.44
N ALA A 102 11.89 17.33 10.24
CA ALA A 102 12.12 18.28 9.17
C ALA A 102 10.80 19.04 9.06
N GLU A 103 10.80 20.30 9.50
CA GLU A 103 9.63 21.14 9.35
C GLU A 103 9.26 21.05 7.88
N ASP A 104 8.01 20.70 7.60
CA ASP A 104 7.50 20.55 6.25
C ASP A 104 7.45 21.89 5.49
N GLY A 105 8.05 22.95 6.06
CA GLY A 105 8.28 24.25 5.45
C GLY A 105 7.01 25.04 5.12
N CYS A 106 5.81 24.48 5.33
CA CYS A 106 4.55 25.17 5.03
C CYS A 106 3.35 24.83 5.89
N THR A 107 3.42 23.86 6.81
CA THR A 107 2.29 23.63 7.73
C THR A 107 2.14 24.82 8.65
N GLN A 108 0.94 25.42 8.65
CA GLN A 108 0.67 26.63 9.40
C GLN A 108 -0.81 26.79 9.69
N THR A 109 -1.09 27.52 10.76
CA THR A 109 -2.44 28.02 11.07
C THR A 109 -2.57 29.46 10.60
N ILE A 110 -3.66 29.78 9.93
CA ILE A 110 -3.97 31.12 9.39
C ILE A 110 -5.20 31.64 10.11
N THR A 111 -5.00 32.61 11.01
CA THR A 111 -6.05 33.30 11.75
C THR A 111 -6.24 34.76 11.31
N THR A 112 -5.35 35.26 10.45
CA THR A 112 -5.37 36.62 9.91
C THR A 112 -5.28 36.56 8.38
N GLU A 113 -5.93 37.51 7.71
CA GLU A 113 -5.94 37.58 6.25
C GLU A 113 -4.51 37.70 5.70
N LYS A 114 -4.20 36.91 4.68
CA LYS A 114 -2.90 36.93 3.99
C LYS A 114 -2.95 36.15 2.69
N THR A 115 -1.97 36.38 1.84
CA THR A 115 -1.68 35.48 0.71
C THR A 115 -0.82 34.32 1.20
N PHE A 116 -1.31 33.10 1.01
CA PHE A 116 -0.52 31.88 1.15
C PHE A 116 0.13 31.53 -0.19
N THR A 117 1.42 31.22 -0.17
CA THR A 117 2.15 30.70 -1.33
C THR A 117 2.86 29.41 -0.93
N SER A 118 2.67 28.35 -1.71
CA SER A 118 3.36 27.08 -1.50
C SER A 118 4.87 27.23 -1.70
N PRO A 119 5.71 26.58 -0.88
CA PRO A 119 7.16 26.51 -1.08
C PRO A 119 7.56 25.92 -2.43
N SER A 120 8.76 26.30 -2.89
CA SER A 120 9.38 25.71 -4.08
C SER A 120 9.91 24.29 -3.84
N THR A 121 10.20 23.93 -2.59
CA THR A 121 10.73 22.62 -2.17
C THR A 121 9.78 21.47 -2.56
N TYR A 122 10.35 20.32 -2.95
CA TYR A 122 9.60 19.12 -3.34
C TYR A 122 10.45 17.86 -3.08
N PRO A 123 9.84 16.69 -2.80
CA PRO A 123 8.41 16.49 -2.56
C PRO A 123 7.95 17.14 -1.24
N LEU A 124 6.70 17.57 -1.19
CA LEU A 124 6.16 18.39 -0.11
C LEU A 124 4.76 17.94 0.29
N ARG A 125 4.54 17.85 1.61
CA ARG A 125 3.23 17.66 2.24
C ARG A 125 3.07 18.70 3.31
N CYS A 126 2.01 19.47 3.27
CA CYS A 126 1.72 20.34 4.40
C CYS A 126 0.24 20.61 4.55
N THR A 127 -0.06 21.17 5.71
CA THR A 127 -1.41 21.45 6.16
C THR A 127 -1.56 22.95 6.37
N VAL A 128 -2.54 23.56 5.70
CA VAL A 128 -2.92 24.94 5.97
C VAL A 128 -4.24 24.92 6.71
N ASP A 129 -4.21 25.24 8.00
CA ASP A 129 -5.37 25.28 8.87
C ASP A 129 -5.90 26.71 8.99
N ILE A 130 -6.96 27.02 8.26
CA ILE A 130 -7.53 28.37 8.18
C ILE A 130 -8.67 28.48 9.19
N GLN A 131 -8.54 29.39 10.15
CA GLN A 131 -9.50 29.60 11.23
C GLN A 131 -9.98 31.05 11.19
N ALA A 132 -11.24 31.25 10.80
CA ALA A 132 -11.85 32.56 10.80
C ALA A 132 -12.17 33.01 12.24
N PRO A 133 -12.13 34.33 12.52
CA PRO A 133 -12.62 34.86 13.78
C PRO A 133 -14.13 34.63 13.93
N ALA A 134 -14.64 34.78 15.15
CA ALA A 134 -16.07 34.63 15.43
C ALA A 134 -16.93 35.45 14.46
N CYS A 135 -18.08 34.87 14.07
CA CYS A 135 -19.01 35.45 13.10
C CYS A 135 -18.44 35.73 11.70
N HIS A 136 -17.34 35.08 11.32
CA HIS A 136 -16.81 35.12 9.95
C HIS A 136 -16.61 33.71 9.40
N THR A 137 -16.54 33.56 8.08
CA THR A 137 -16.10 32.34 7.42
C THR A 137 -14.94 32.62 6.45
N PRO A 138 -14.05 31.65 6.22
CA PRO A 138 -12.96 31.79 5.24
C PRO A 138 -13.47 31.98 3.82
N VAL A 139 -12.83 32.92 3.11
CA VAL A 139 -12.93 33.11 1.66
C VAL A 139 -11.53 32.91 1.08
N ILE A 140 -11.38 31.94 0.18
CA ILE A 140 -10.08 31.52 -0.37
C ILE A 140 -10.10 31.76 -1.88
N LYS A 141 -9.33 32.74 -2.35
CA LYS A 141 -9.19 33.06 -3.76
C LYS A 141 -7.87 32.52 -4.30
N PHE A 142 -7.93 31.53 -5.18
CA PHE A 142 -6.74 30.90 -5.75
C PHE A 142 -6.20 31.72 -6.92
N THR A 143 -5.16 32.51 -6.66
CA THR A 143 -4.49 33.37 -7.66
C THR A 143 -3.51 32.59 -8.53
N GLN A 144 -2.93 31.50 -8.00
CA GLN A 144 -2.17 30.52 -8.76
C GLN A 144 -2.59 29.12 -8.33
N PHE A 145 -3.01 28.30 -9.29
CA PHE A 145 -3.34 26.90 -9.04
C PHE A 145 -2.94 26.08 -10.27
N ARG A 146 -1.71 25.58 -10.23
CA ARG A 146 -1.18 24.70 -11.28
C ARG A 146 -0.54 23.51 -10.60
N LEU A 147 -1.33 22.46 -10.45
CA LEU A 147 -0.88 21.16 -10.01
C LEU A 147 -0.74 20.24 -11.22
N TYR A 148 -0.14 19.06 -11.03
CA TYR A 148 -0.12 18.07 -12.08
C TYR A 148 -1.52 17.70 -12.57
N GLN A 149 -1.61 17.36 -13.85
CA GLN A 149 -2.85 17.07 -14.53
C GLN A 149 -3.61 15.88 -13.92
N LYS A 150 -4.94 15.88 -14.07
CA LYS A 150 -5.76 14.72 -13.74
C LYS A 150 -5.31 13.53 -14.58
N ILE A 151 -5.25 12.37 -13.95
CA ILE A 151 -5.10 11.10 -14.66
C ILE A 151 -6.44 10.37 -14.66
N THR A 152 -6.59 9.38 -15.53
CA THR A 152 -7.75 8.49 -15.50
C THR A 152 -7.53 7.44 -14.43
N CYS A 153 -8.45 7.41 -13.46
CA CYS A 153 -8.47 6.50 -12.33
C CYS A 153 -9.55 5.43 -12.55
N GLU A 154 -9.90 4.64 -11.53
CA GLU A 154 -10.95 3.63 -11.65
C GLU A 154 -12.27 4.20 -12.15
N ASN A 155 -13.05 3.35 -12.81
CA ASN A 155 -14.35 3.70 -13.42
C ASN A 155 -14.25 4.79 -14.52
N ASN A 156 -13.08 4.96 -15.14
CA ASN A 156 -12.81 6.02 -16.13
C ASN A 156 -12.99 7.44 -15.56
N GLN A 157 -12.94 7.62 -14.25
CA GLN A 157 -13.07 8.92 -13.61
C GLN A 157 -11.74 9.66 -13.60
N ALA A 158 -11.76 10.95 -13.90
CA ALA A 158 -10.58 11.81 -13.77
C ALA A 158 -10.29 12.07 -12.28
N CYS A 159 -9.06 11.82 -11.81
CA CYS A 159 -8.68 12.06 -10.42
C CYS A 159 -7.28 12.66 -10.25
N CYS A 160 -7.05 13.23 -9.06
CA CYS A 160 -5.87 13.98 -8.67
C CYS A 160 -4.87 13.10 -7.92
N TYR A 161 -4.15 12.28 -8.69
CA TYR A 161 -3.35 11.19 -8.15
C TYR A 161 -1.97 11.63 -7.64
N HIS A 162 -1.32 12.52 -8.39
CA HIS A 162 0.09 12.80 -8.15
C HIS A 162 0.31 14.03 -7.28
N ASP A 163 -0.22 15.18 -7.72
CA ASP A 163 -0.35 16.38 -6.93
C ASP A 163 -1.83 16.59 -6.59
N SER A 164 -2.10 17.06 -5.39
CA SER A 164 -3.47 17.29 -4.93
C SER A 164 -3.54 18.39 -3.89
N LEU A 165 -4.60 19.19 -3.97
CA LEU A 165 -5.08 19.99 -2.85
C LEU A 165 -6.38 19.34 -2.36
N GLU A 166 -6.38 18.90 -1.12
CA GLU A 166 -7.57 18.46 -0.41
C GLU A 166 -8.16 19.64 0.36
N LEU A 167 -9.45 19.90 0.23
CA LEU A 167 -10.15 20.95 0.98
C LEU A 167 -11.22 20.34 1.89
N ARG A 168 -11.20 20.70 3.17
CA ARG A 168 -12.19 20.22 4.17
C ARG A 168 -12.76 21.36 5.00
N GLU A 169 -14.08 21.53 4.95
CA GLU A 169 -14.79 22.55 5.75
C GLU A 169 -15.19 22.05 7.16
N ASN A 170 -15.40 20.74 7.37
CA ASN A 170 -15.77 20.18 8.68
C ASN A 170 -14.86 19.00 9.07
N TYR A 171 -13.56 19.29 9.17
CA TYR A 171 -12.55 18.35 9.64
C TYR A 171 -12.86 17.81 11.06
N PRO A 172 -12.71 16.50 11.34
CA PRO A 172 -12.25 15.43 10.45
C PRO A 172 -13.36 14.68 9.70
N ASN A 173 -14.64 15.05 9.87
CA ASN A 173 -15.80 14.20 9.60
C ASN A 173 -16.41 14.34 8.19
N THR A 174 -15.87 15.21 7.33
CA THR A 174 -16.34 15.35 5.94
C THR A 174 -15.48 14.57 4.96
N ALA A 175 -16.15 14.02 3.94
CA ALA A 175 -15.47 13.49 2.76
C ALA A 175 -14.67 14.64 2.10
N PRO A 176 -13.45 14.37 1.62
CA PRO A 176 -12.60 15.40 1.04
C PRO A 176 -12.98 15.72 -0.40
N ASP A 177 -12.99 17.01 -0.74
CA ASP A 177 -12.92 17.44 -2.13
C ASP A 177 -11.44 17.53 -2.56
N MET A 178 -11.09 16.84 -3.65
CA MET A 178 -9.73 16.82 -4.19
C MET A 178 -9.64 17.59 -5.50
N TYR A 179 -8.64 18.46 -5.58
CA TYR A 179 -8.38 19.35 -6.71
C TYR A 179 -6.94 19.22 -7.21
N CYS A 180 -6.75 19.32 -8.53
CA CYS A 180 -5.44 19.32 -9.18
C CYS A 180 -5.53 19.97 -10.56
N ASN A 181 -4.51 19.80 -11.40
CA ASN A 181 -4.41 20.51 -12.68
C ASN A 181 -4.62 22.02 -12.48
N THR A 182 -5.63 22.58 -13.15
CA THR A 182 -6.06 23.98 -13.04
C THR A 182 -7.46 24.10 -12.43
N ASP A 183 -7.93 23.10 -11.68
CA ASP A 183 -9.32 23.01 -11.21
C ASP A 183 -9.80 24.27 -10.46
N LEU A 184 -8.91 24.84 -9.63
CA LEU A 184 -9.20 26.02 -8.82
C LEU A 184 -8.55 27.29 -9.38
N ALA A 185 -7.96 27.28 -10.58
CA ALA A 185 -7.27 28.45 -11.12
C ALA A 185 -8.23 29.63 -11.31
N GLY A 186 -8.00 30.73 -10.57
CA GLY A 186 -8.85 31.92 -10.59
C GLY A 186 -10.18 31.78 -9.83
N GLN A 187 -10.43 30.62 -9.20
CA GLN A 187 -11.65 30.36 -8.46
C GLN A 187 -11.60 30.98 -7.05
N THR A 188 -12.78 31.27 -6.51
CA THR A 188 -12.94 31.70 -5.11
C THR A 188 -13.86 30.71 -4.40
N VAL A 189 -13.39 30.16 -3.28
CA VAL A 189 -14.15 29.26 -2.41
C VAL A 189 -14.57 30.02 -1.17
N THR A 190 -15.87 30.11 -0.92
CA THR A 190 -16.44 30.70 0.30
C THR A 190 -16.97 29.57 1.17
N SER A 191 -16.41 29.43 2.36
CA SER A 191 -16.79 28.36 3.29
C SER A 191 -18.06 28.69 4.06
N ASN A 192 -18.83 27.66 4.40
CA ASN A 192 -19.95 27.74 5.33
C ASN A 192 -19.54 27.46 6.79
N SER A 193 -18.28 27.11 7.00
CA SER A 193 -17.69 26.80 8.31
C SER A 193 -16.73 27.91 8.74
N GLN A 194 -16.55 28.07 10.05
CA GLN A 194 -15.53 28.97 10.62
C GLN A 194 -14.10 28.43 10.41
N ARG A 195 -13.95 27.19 9.94
CA ARG A 195 -12.64 26.54 9.74
C ARG A 195 -12.59 25.85 8.39
N VAL A 196 -11.44 25.94 7.72
CA VAL A 196 -11.13 25.15 6.53
C VAL A 196 -9.73 24.58 6.69
N VAL A 197 -9.57 23.28 6.47
CA VAL A 197 -8.27 22.61 6.48
C VAL A 197 -7.92 22.24 5.05
N LEU A 198 -6.75 22.68 4.60
CA LEU A 198 -6.18 22.31 3.31
C LEU A 198 -5.04 21.33 3.50
N PHE A 199 -5.09 20.18 2.84
CA PHE A 199 -3.93 19.28 2.73
C PHE A 199 -3.33 19.40 1.34
N TYR A 200 -2.13 19.96 1.28
CA TYR A 200 -1.40 20.17 0.05
C TYR A 200 -0.35 19.09 -0.14
N HIS A 201 -0.37 18.43 -1.29
CA HIS A 201 0.64 17.47 -1.69
C HIS A 201 1.21 17.82 -3.07
N LYS A 202 2.53 17.92 -3.12
CA LYS A 202 3.32 18.22 -4.31
C LYS A 202 4.43 17.19 -4.47
N ARG A 203 4.49 16.52 -5.62
CA ARG A 203 5.57 15.60 -5.98
C ARG A 203 6.59 16.21 -6.93
N TRP A 204 6.17 17.16 -7.76
CA TRP A 204 7.05 17.76 -8.77
C TRP A 204 7.29 19.24 -8.54
N ALA A 205 8.49 19.69 -8.90
CA ALA A 205 8.91 21.10 -8.79
C ALA A 205 7.93 22.09 -9.42
N SER A 206 7.29 21.71 -10.52
CA SER A 206 6.43 22.55 -11.36
C SER A 206 5.10 22.93 -10.70
N ALA A 207 4.72 22.26 -9.61
CA ALA A 207 3.46 22.54 -8.94
C ALA A 207 3.52 23.88 -8.18
N GLN A 208 2.52 24.73 -8.39
CA GLN A 208 2.44 26.06 -7.79
C GLN A 208 1.04 26.32 -7.25
N LEU A 209 0.98 26.78 -6.00
CA LEU A 209 -0.23 27.19 -5.33
C LEU A 209 -0.01 28.56 -4.68
N ALA A 210 -0.87 29.52 -5.01
CA ALA A 210 -1.00 30.77 -4.30
C ALA A 210 -2.49 31.09 -4.11
N ALA A 211 -2.86 31.50 -2.90
CA ALA A 211 -4.23 31.84 -2.57
C ALA A 211 -4.30 33.04 -1.61
N ASP A 212 -5.16 34.01 -1.93
CA ASP A 212 -5.51 35.09 -1.04
C ASP A 212 -6.60 34.59 -0.08
N ILE A 213 -6.32 34.67 1.22
CA ILE A 213 -7.21 34.20 2.28
C ILE A 213 -7.75 35.42 3.00
N THR A 214 -9.07 35.59 2.97
CA THR A 214 -9.83 36.65 3.65
C THR A 214 -10.98 36.08 4.46
N PHE A 215 -11.64 36.91 5.26
CA PHE A 215 -12.74 36.48 6.12
C PHE A 215 -14.02 37.30 5.86
N ALA A 216 -15.09 36.62 5.44
CA ALA A 216 -16.38 37.26 5.20
C ALA A 216 -17.28 37.15 6.44
N ARG A 217 -17.96 38.24 6.79
CA ARG A 217 -18.90 38.26 7.92
C ARG A 217 -20.15 37.44 7.61
N VAL A 218 -20.57 36.60 8.57
CA VAL A 218 -21.83 35.84 8.49
C VAL A 218 -23.01 36.74 8.82
N PRO A 219 -23.99 36.92 7.91
CA PRO A 219 -25.18 37.72 8.18
C PRO A 219 -25.98 37.18 9.36
N GLY A 220 -26.41 38.07 10.28
CA GLY A 220 -27.24 37.69 11.43
C GLY A 220 -26.49 37.05 12.60
N CYS A 221 -25.17 36.89 12.52
CA CYS A 221 -24.38 36.41 13.65
C CYS A 221 -24.13 37.53 14.67
N THR A 222 -24.55 37.32 15.91
CA THR A 222 -24.30 38.21 17.05
C THR A 222 -23.20 37.63 17.92
N THR A 223 -22.14 38.39 18.13
CA THR A 223 -21.14 38.10 19.16
C THR A 223 -21.72 38.58 20.49
N ASP A 224 -22.43 37.72 21.22
CA ASP A 224 -22.88 38.07 22.57
C ASP A 224 -21.67 38.32 23.47
N THR A 225 -21.42 39.59 23.77
CA THR A 225 -20.58 40.01 24.88
C THR A 225 -21.49 40.27 26.07
N SER A 226 -21.41 39.46 27.12
CA SER A 226 -21.43 39.93 28.52
C SER A 226 -21.39 38.78 29.52
N SER A 227 -20.38 38.75 30.38
CA SER A 227 -20.53 38.88 31.85
C SER A 227 -19.16 38.99 32.52
N PRO A 228 -19.04 39.48 33.77
CA PRO A 228 -18.86 40.88 34.06
C PRO A 228 -17.50 41.21 34.67
N THR A 229 -17.21 42.50 34.64
CA THR A 229 -16.29 43.25 35.50
C THR A 229 -16.13 42.65 36.90
N SER A 230 -14.89 42.32 37.26
CA SER A 230 -14.42 42.39 38.64
C SER A 230 -13.20 43.32 38.68
N THR A 231 -13.50 44.54 39.11
CA THR A 231 -12.60 45.61 39.50
C THR A 231 -11.81 45.18 40.73
N THR A 232 -10.47 45.19 40.68
CA THR A 232 -9.65 45.72 41.79
C THR A 232 -8.29 46.17 41.25
N SER A 233 -8.13 47.50 41.23
CA SER A 233 -6.88 48.30 41.16
C SER A 233 -5.97 47.95 42.36
N THR A 234 -4.65 48.14 42.43
CA THR A 234 -3.68 49.14 41.95
C THR A 234 -2.32 48.52 42.37
N THR A 235 -1.17 48.70 41.71
CA THR A 235 -0.30 49.87 41.90
C THR A 235 0.93 49.70 41.01
N SER A 236 1.30 50.80 40.37
CA SER A 236 2.47 51.05 39.56
C SER A 236 3.78 51.02 40.37
N THR A 237 4.86 50.52 39.77
CA THR A 237 6.20 51.10 39.99
C THR A 237 7.06 50.92 38.74
N THR A 238 7.66 52.03 38.35
CA THR A 238 8.49 52.28 37.18
C THR A 238 9.94 51.83 37.41
N SER A 239 10.72 51.78 36.31
CA SER A 239 12.19 51.76 36.19
C SER A 239 12.89 50.43 36.54
N THR A 240 13.89 49.92 35.81
CA THR A 240 14.89 50.57 34.94
C THR A 240 15.56 49.56 34.02
N THR A 241 16.00 50.06 32.87
CA THR A 241 17.00 49.51 31.94
C THR A 241 18.26 49.01 32.64
N SER A 242 18.77 47.84 32.24
CA SER A 242 20.22 47.64 32.09
C SER A 242 20.53 46.52 31.09
N THR A 243 21.16 46.96 30.01
CA THR A 243 21.88 46.18 29.01
C THR A 243 23.17 45.67 29.62
N SER A 244 23.51 44.40 29.42
CA SER A 244 24.90 43.94 29.54
C SER A 244 25.19 42.86 28.51
N THR A 245 25.76 43.33 27.40
CA THR A 245 26.56 42.60 26.44
C THR A 245 27.75 41.95 27.15
N SER A 246 28.00 40.67 26.90
CA SER A 246 29.35 40.11 27.05
C SER A 246 29.60 39.09 25.94
N THR A 247 30.72 39.31 25.28
CA THR A 247 31.19 38.70 24.04
C THR A 247 32.34 37.76 24.36
N SER A 248 32.60 36.81 23.44
CA SER A 248 33.79 35.96 23.28
C SER A 248 33.84 34.71 24.18
N SER A 249 34.24 33.52 23.72
CA SER A 249 35.02 33.15 22.53
C SER A 249 34.80 31.67 22.19
N SER A 250 34.73 31.37 20.90
CA SER A 250 34.59 30.02 20.34
C SER A 250 35.97 29.43 20.05
N THR A 251 36.24 28.22 20.53
CA THR A 251 37.36 27.38 20.10
C THR A 251 36.82 26.31 19.15
N THR A 252 37.30 26.34 17.91
CA THR A 252 37.07 25.37 16.84
C THR A 252 37.83 24.07 17.11
N ASP A 253 37.11 22.96 17.22
CA ASP A 253 37.66 21.63 16.95
C ASP A 253 36.94 21.04 15.73
N ILE A 254 37.72 20.80 14.69
CA ILE A 254 37.32 20.14 13.45
C ILE A 254 37.30 18.63 13.74
N SER A 255 36.12 18.02 13.68
CA SER A 255 35.97 16.57 13.64
C SER A 255 35.25 16.18 12.34
N THR A 256 35.99 15.52 11.47
CA THR A 256 35.53 14.98 10.18
C THR A 256 34.63 13.77 10.40
N THR A 257 33.31 13.95 10.34
CA THR A 257 32.33 12.86 10.31
C THR A 257 32.21 12.31 8.89
N THR A 258 32.73 11.10 8.70
CA THR A 258 32.51 10.31 7.48
C THR A 258 31.06 9.79 7.48
N THR A 259 30.22 10.36 6.62
CA THR A 259 28.83 9.92 6.43
C THR A 259 28.81 8.56 5.72
N ALA A 260 28.15 7.56 6.32
CA ALA A 260 27.91 6.29 5.66
C ALA A 260 27.04 6.49 4.39
N PRO A 261 27.31 5.77 3.29
CA PRO A 261 26.59 5.95 2.03
C PRO A 261 25.10 5.54 2.16
N PRO A 262 24.21 6.19 1.39
CA PRO A 262 22.79 5.88 1.38
C PRO A 262 22.51 4.42 0.97
N PRO A 263 21.41 3.82 1.43
CA PRO A 263 21.05 2.45 1.04
C PRO A 263 20.79 2.36 -0.47
N PRO A 264 21.14 1.22 -1.11
CA PRO A 264 21.00 1.07 -2.55
C PRO A 264 19.52 1.13 -2.96
N PRO A 265 19.20 1.73 -4.12
CA PRO A 265 17.83 1.83 -4.61
C PRO A 265 17.21 0.45 -4.82
N ARG A 266 15.93 0.29 -4.48
CA ARG A 266 15.17 -0.98 -4.55
C ARG A 266 13.91 -0.80 -5.38
N CYS A 267 13.33 -1.92 -5.83
CA CYS A 267 12.03 -1.89 -6.49
C CYS A 267 10.91 -1.50 -5.53
N THR A 268 9.89 -0.85 -6.06
CA THR A 268 8.74 -0.35 -5.31
C THR A 268 7.48 -1.09 -5.74
N ILE A 269 6.56 -1.33 -4.81
CA ILE A 269 5.19 -1.74 -5.12
C ILE A 269 4.26 -0.62 -4.69
N GLU A 270 3.60 0.00 -5.66
CA GLU A 270 2.54 0.97 -5.40
C GLU A 270 1.18 0.30 -5.60
N VAL A 271 0.15 0.69 -4.85
CA VAL A 271 -1.21 0.14 -5.02
C VAL A 271 -2.17 1.26 -5.33
N HIS A 272 -2.86 1.15 -6.47
CA HIS A 272 -3.96 2.04 -6.83
C HIS A 272 -5.14 1.19 -7.21
N ASN A 273 -6.29 1.43 -6.59
CA ASN A 273 -7.54 0.92 -7.15
C ASN A 273 -7.50 -0.62 -7.31
N GLY A 274 -7.01 -1.32 -6.27
CA GLY A 274 -6.82 -2.77 -6.28
C GLY A 274 -5.79 -3.33 -7.29
N VAL A 275 -5.15 -2.48 -8.11
CA VAL A 275 -4.06 -2.84 -9.01
C VAL A 275 -2.73 -2.49 -8.34
N PHE A 276 -1.79 -3.44 -8.35
CA PHE A 276 -0.45 -3.22 -7.83
C PHE A 276 0.47 -2.84 -8.99
N TYR A 277 1.39 -1.92 -8.78
CA TYR A 277 2.37 -1.46 -9.77
C TYR A 277 3.74 -1.77 -9.21
N TRP A 278 4.42 -2.71 -9.87
CA TRP A 278 5.77 -3.08 -9.53
C TRP A 278 6.73 -2.32 -10.42
N ILE A 279 7.58 -1.51 -9.77
CA ILE A 279 8.40 -0.50 -10.42
C ILE A 279 9.87 -0.80 -10.11
N SER A 280 10.73 -0.78 -11.12
CA SER A 280 12.18 -0.97 -10.96
C SER A 280 12.81 0.16 -10.15
N PRO A 281 13.99 -0.04 -9.55
CA PRO A 281 14.68 1.04 -8.86
C PRO A 281 15.05 2.14 -9.85
N LEU A 282 14.96 3.40 -9.42
CA LEU A 282 15.28 4.58 -10.24
C LEU A 282 14.48 4.66 -11.55
N PHE A 283 13.28 4.08 -11.62
CA PHE A 283 12.44 4.11 -12.82
C PHE A 283 12.25 5.55 -13.37
N ASP A 284 12.48 5.71 -14.69
CA ASP A 284 12.71 6.95 -15.47
C ASP A 284 14.19 7.41 -15.57
N ASP A 285 15.09 6.81 -14.80
CA ASP A 285 16.55 6.76 -14.97
C ASP A 285 16.99 5.29 -15.15
N ASN A 286 18.30 5.03 -15.24
CA ASN A 286 18.81 3.67 -15.35
C ASN A 286 18.80 2.92 -14.00
N TYR A 287 18.33 1.68 -13.99
CA TYR A 287 18.35 0.83 -12.79
C TYR A 287 19.80 0.48 -12.37
N PRO A 288 20.05 0.15 -11.09
CA PRO A 288 21.37 -0.23 -10.61
C PRO A 288 21.79 -1.65 -11.04
N ASP A 289 23.09 -1.82 -11.23
CA ASP A 289 23.75 -3.09 -11.50
C ASP A 289 23.86 -3.96 -10.22
N GLY A 290 23.98 -5.27 -10.38
CA GLY A 290 24.17 -6.27 -9.32
C GLY A 290 22.97 -6.42 -8.39
N GLY A 291 21.79 -5.98 -8.83
CA GLY A 291 20.59 -5.83 -8.04
C GLY A 291 19.65 -7.04 -8.13
N ARG A 292 18.91 -7.28 -7.05
CA ARG A 292 17.77 -8.20 -7.07
C ARG A 292 16.62 -7.65 -6.25
N CYS A 293 15.42 -7.69 -6.81
CA CYS A 293 14.20 -7.46 -6.05
C CYS A 293 13.16 -8.54 -6.35
N ARG A 294 12.40 -8.91 -5.32
CA ARG A 294 11.43 -10.01 -5.40
C ARG A 294 10.09 -9.59 -4.82
N VAL A 295 9.03 -10.01 -5.49
CA VAL A 295 7.64 -9.78 -5.09
C VAL A 295 6.90 -11.11 -5.01
N TYR A 296 6.04 -11.24 -4.01
CA TYR A 296 5.15 -12.40 -3.86
C TYR A 296 3.71 -11.96 -4.12
N GLY A 297 2.95 -12.83 -4.78
CA GLY A 297 1.51 -12.67 -4.95
C GLY A 297 0.75 -12.86 -3.63
N GLY A 298 -0.43 -12.25 -3.54
CA GLY A 298 -1.29 -12.29 -2.34
C GLY A 298 -2.14 -13.55 -2.24
N SER A 299 -2.74 -13.79 -1.06
CA SER A 299 -3.60 -14.94 -0.79
C SER A 299 -5.03 -14.83 -1.34
N THR A 300 -5.37 -13.80 -2.10
CA THR A 300 -6.71 -13.61 -2.66
C THR A 300 -6.99 -14.66 -3.74
N THR A 301 -8.15 -15.32 -3.69
CA THR A 301 -8.66 -16.09 -4.84
C THR A 301 -9.02 -15.09 -5.95
N ALA A 302 -8.11 -14.91 -6.90
CA ALA A 302 -8.32 -14.08 -8.07
C ALA A 302 -7.41 -14.56 -9.20
N ALA A 303 -7.78 -14.31 -10.45
CA ALA A 303 -6.87 -14.53 -11.57
C ALA A 303 -5.82 -13.42 -11.57
N PHE A 304 -4.58 -13.76 -11.92
CA PHE A 304 -3.50 -12.79 -12.03
C PHE A 304 -3.30 -12.37 -13.47
N HIS A 305 -3.34 -11.07 -13.72
CA HIS A 305 -3.01 -10.48 -15.01
C HIS A 305 -1.84 -9.50 -14.85
N MET A 306 -0.69 -9.84 -15.41
CA MET A 306 0.49 -8.98 -15.44
C MET A 306 0.56 -8.23 -16.77
N LYS A 307 0.75 -6.91 -16.73
CA LYS A 307 0.91 -6.07 -17.92
C LYS A 307 2.03 -5.05 -17.72
N SER A 308 2.94 -4.93 -18.68
CA SER A 308 3.89 -3.82 -18.67
C SER A 308 3.21 -2.53 -19.15
N ILE A 309 3.49 -1.43 -18.47
CA ILE A 309 3.24 -0.06 -18.95
C ILE A 309 4.50 0.42 -19.67
N VAL A 310 5.63 0.33 -18.99
CA VAL A 310 6.98 0.55 -19.51
C VAL A 310 7.81 -0.67 -19.15
N PHE A 311 8.65 -1.12 -20.07
CA PHE A 311 9.56 -2.24 -19.84
C PHE A 311 10.75 -2.14 -20.79
N ASP A 312 11.89 -1.79 -20.22
CA ASP A 312 13.13 -1.55 -20.91
C ASP A 312 14.29 -2.02 -20.03
N LEU A 313 14.69 -3.26 -20.27
CA LEU A 313 15.85 -3.88 -19.64
C LEU A 313 16.93 -4.06 -20.67
N ASP A 314 18.19 -4.14 -20.23
CA ASP A 314 19.31 -4.46 -21.10
C ASP A 314 18.99 -5.77 -21.87
N PRO A 315 19.09 -5.75 -23.21
CA PRO A 315 18.79 -6.92 -24.02
C PRO A 315 19.94 -7.92 -24.11
N THR A 316 21.15 -7.57 -23.65
CA THR A 316 22.38 -8.35 -23.84
C THR A 316 22.28 -9.67 -23.09
N ASP A 317 22.24 -10.77 -23.84
CA ASP A 317 22.10 -12.15 -23.33
C ASP A 317 20.96 -12.41 -22.33
N CYS A 318 20.02 -11.44 -22.20
CA CYS A 318 18.92 -11.46 -21.25
C CYS A 318 19.41 -11.63 -19.79
N GLU A 319 20.58 -11.10 -19.43
CA GLU A 319 21.13 -11.20 -18.07
C GLU A 319 20.33 -10.36 -17.07
N ASP A 320 19.80 -9.25 -17.56
CA ASP A 320 18.84 -8.41 -16.84
C ASP A 320 17.42 -8.85 -17.17
N TYR A 321 16.68 -9.32 -16.17
CA TYR A 321 15.38 -9.90 -16.43
C TYR A 321 14.39 -9.77 -15.31
N VAL A 322 13.12 -9.73 -15.71
CA VAL A 322 11.97 -10.07 -14.89
C VAL A 322 11.59 -11.53 -15.11
N MET A 323 11.61 -12.34 -14.07
CA MET A 323 11.17 -13.72 -14.04
C MET A 323 9.83 -13.82 -13.32
N VAL A 324 8.84 -14.43 -13.97
CA VAL A 324 7.58 -14.82 -13.34
C VAL A 324 7.65 -16.30 -13.00
N THR A 325 7.59 -16.66 -11.73
CA THR A 325 7.29 -18.02 -11.27
C THR A 325 5.80 -18.09 -10.94
N SER A 326 5.10 -18.97 -11.64
CA SER A 326 3.67 -19.18 -11.51
C SER A 326 3.37 -20.59 -10.99
N LEU A 327 2.10 -21.00 -11.06
CA LEU A 327 1.64 -22.29 -10.56
C LEU A 327 2.43 -23.46 -11.15
N PHE A 328 2.65 -24.50 -10.36
CA PHE A 328 3.33 -25.73 -10.80
C PHE A 328 4.78 -25.52 -11.22
N GLY A 329 5.48 -24.59 -10.54
CA GLY A 329 6.91 -24.31 -10.76
C GLY A 329 7.23 -23.70 -12.13
N LYS A 330 6.21 -23.21 -12.85
CA LYS A 330 6.35 -22.72 -14.23
C LYS A 330 6.96 -21.32 -14.23
N THR A 331 8.09 -21.17 -14.91
CA THR A 331 8.82 -19.90 -15.01
C THR A 331 8.72 -19.26 -16.40
N GLN A 332 8.72 -17.93 -16.46
CA GLN A 332 8.80 -17.17 -17.71
C GLN A 332 9.70 -15.94 -17.53
N LYS A 333 10.74 -15.83 -18.37
CA LYS A 333 11.77 -14.79 -18.34
C LYS A 333 11.47 -13.68 -19.35
N PHE A 334 11.61 -12.42 -18.95
CA PHE A 334 11.40 -11.22 -19.77
C PHE A 334 12.60 -10.27 -19.65
N CYS A 335 13.08 -9.72 -20.76
CA CYS A 335 14.22 -8.81 -20.89
C CYS A 335 14.08 -8.01 -22.21
N GLY A 336 14.94 -7.01 -22.42
CA GLY A 336 14.90 -6.11 -23.57
C GLY A 336 13.77 -5.07 -23.52
N SER A 337 13.68 -4.23 -24.54
CA SER A 337 12.67 -3.17 -24.70
C SER A 337 11.29 -3.72 -25.17
N LYS A 338 10.68 -4.59 -24.35
CA LYS A 338 9.37 -5.21 -24.67
C LYS A 338 8.21 -4.35 -24.18
N SER A 339 7.66 -3.51 -25.05
CA SER A 339 6.53 -2.62 -24.71
C SER A 339 5.23 -3.31 -24.24
N LYS A 340 5.07 -4.64 -24.37
CA LYS A 340 3.80 -5.34 -24.06
C LYS A 340 3.99 -6.74 -23.45
N ILE A 341 4.41 -6.80 -22.19
CA ILE A 341 4.24 -8.00 -21.37
C ILE A 341 2.74 -8.23 -21.12
N ASN A 342 2.28 -9.46 -21.31
CA ASN A 342 0.90 -9.87 -21.02
C ASN A 342 0.90 -11.31 -20.50
N PHE A 343 0.98 -11.46 -19.18
CA PHE A 343 0.95 -12.76 -18.52
C PHE A 343 -0.38 -12.93 -17.79
N LYS A 344 -0.92 -14.15 -17.83
CA LYS A 344 -2.18 -14.51 -17.16
C LYS A 344 -2.05 -15.83 -16.44
N SER A 345 -2.53 -15.87 -15.20
CA SER A 345 -2.58 -17.07 -14.36
C SER A 345 -3.96 -17.19 -13.69
N PRO A 346 -4.46 -18.43 -13.46
CA PRO A 346 -5.67 -18.67 -12.68
C PRO A 346 -5.66 -18.16 -11.24
N SER A 347 -4.45 -18.00 -10.68
CA SER A 347 -4.22 -17.66 -9.27
C SER A 347 -3.41 -16.38 -9.14
N PHE A 348 -3.70 -15.59 -8.09
CA PHE A 348 -2.94 -14.41 -7.66
C PHE A 348 -1.74 -14.75 -6.80
N ASN A 349 -1.43 -16.04 -6.66
CA ASN A 349 -0.17 -16.52 -6.11
C ASN A 349 0.88 -16.61 -7.23
N PHE A 350 2.00 -15.92 -7.03
CA PHE A 350 3.14 -15.88 -7.95
C PHE A 350 4.40 -15.46 -7.20
N ILE A 351 5.56 -15.62 -7.83
CA ILE A 351 6.81 -14.99 -7.42
C ILE A 351 7.34 -14.22 -8.63
N LEU A 352 7.63 -12.94 -8.44
CA LEU A 352 8.33 -12.13 -9.45
C LEU A 352 9.73 -11.85 -8.94
N ASP A 353 10.73 -12.03 -9.80
CA ASP A 353 12.11 -11.68 -9.54
C ASP A 353 12.57 -10.70 -10.63
N PHE A 354 13.10 -9.55 -10.25
CA PHE A 354 13.94 -8.74 -11.12
C PHE A 354 15.38 -8.94 -10.68
N VAL A 355 16.24 -9.31 -11.63
CA VAL A 355 17.66 -9.58 -11.41
C VAL A 355 18.44 -8.79 -12.44
N THR A 356 19.49 -8.10 -12.01
CA THR A 356 20.45 -7.40 -12.88
C THR A 356 21.85 -7.96 -12.68
N ASN A 357 22.66 -7.94 -13.73
CA ASN A 357 24.08 -8.25 -13.70
C ASN A 357 24.91 -7.01 -13.33
N ASP A 358 26.24 -7.10 -13.37
CA ASP A 358 27.15 -5.99 -12.99
C ASP A 358 27.48 -5.02 -14.16
N MET A 359 26.80 -5.09 -15.31
CA MET A 359 27.15 -4.34 -16.52
C MET A 359 25.93 -3.98 -17.37
N ASP A 360 25.91 -2.74 -17.88
CA ASP A 360 24.86 -2.21 -18.76
C ASP A 360 23.47 -2.16 -18.12
N ASN A 361 22.83 -0.99 -18.15
CA ASN A 361 21.53 -0.78 -17.55
C ASN A 361 20.63 0.05 -18.45
N SER A 362 19.35 0.02 -18.17
CA SER A 362 18.31 0.68 -18.97
C SER A 362 17.26 1.32 -18.06
N MET A 363 16.27 1.98 -18.67
CA MET A 363 15.25 2.77 -17.98
C MET A 363 14.37 1.96 -17.00
N GLY A 364 14.40 0.62 -17.08
CA GLY A 364 13.73 -0.28 -16.15
C GLY A 364 12.27 -0.54 -16.53
N PHE A 365 11.41 -0.79 -15.55
CA PHE A 365 10.03 -1.17 -15.79
C PHE A 365 9.03 -0.58 -14.81
N ASN A 366 7.80 -0.45 -15.31
CA ASN A 366 6.59 -0.28 -14.54
C ASN A 366 5.57 -1.32 -15.01
N ILE A 367 5.31 -2.32 -14.16
CA ILE A 367 4.47 -3.47 -14.45
C ILE A 367 3.23 -3.43 -13.55
N SER A 368 2.05 -3.40 -14.16
CA SER A 368 0.78 -3.59 -13.46
C SER A 368 0.53 -5.08 -13.16
N LEU A 369 0.27 -5.37 -11.90
CA LEU A 369 -0.16 -6.66 -11.36
C LEU A 369 -1.64 -6.54 -10.99
N ILE A 370 -2.51 -7.08 -11.84
CA ILE A 370 -3.95 -6.88 -11.75
C ILE A 370 -4.60 -8.18 -11.22
N PRO A 371 -5.13 -8.19 -9.99
CA PRO A 371 -6.04 -9.25 -9.56
C PRO A 371 -7.36 -9.12 -10.34
N ARG A 372 -7.83 -10.22 -10.90
CA ARG A 372 -9.09 -10.29 -11.63
C ARG A 372 -10.00 -11.29 -10.97
N ILE A 373 -10.99 -10.77 -10.27
CA ILE A 373 -12.21 -11.49 -9.95
C ILE A 373 -12.97 -11.54 -11.27
N THR A 374 -12.89 -12.67 -11.98
CA THR A 374 -13.57 -12.80 -13.27
C THR A 374 -15.06 -12.51 -13.05
N PRO A 375 -15.77 -11.80 -13.94
CA PRO A 375 -17.21 -11.55 -13.77
C PRO A 375 -18.08 -12.83 -13.98
N ASN A 376 -17.49 -14.01 -13.78
CA ASN A 376 -18.24 -15.25 -13.67
C ASN A 376 -18.53 -15.48 -12.18
N PRO A 377 -19.79 -15.45 -11.74
CA PRO A 377 -20.13 -15.65 -10.33
C PRO A 377 -19.69 -17.01 -9.76
N ASP A 378 -19.35 -17.98 -10.63
CA ASP A 378 -19.06 -19.36 -10.23
C ASP A 378 -17.55 -19.70 -10.08
N CYS A 379 -16.65 -18.72 -10.06
CA CYS A 379 -15.24 -19.03 -9.75
C CYS A 379 -14.50 -17.93 -8.98
N HIS A 380 -13.33 -18.26 -8.42
CA HIS A 380 -12.58 -17.43 -7.46
C HIS A 380 -13.19 -17.40 -6.06
N GLU A 381 -13.82 -18.50 -5.65
CA GLU A 381 -14.56 -18.63 -4.40
C GLU A 381 -13.83 -19.51 -3.37
N VAL A 382 -14.09 -19.21 -2.09
CA VAL A 382 -13.79 -20.08 -0.95
C VAL A 382 -15.10 -20.77 -0.56
N ILE A 383 -15.19 -22.07 -0.81
CA ILE A 383 -16.37 -22.90 -0.58
C ILE A 383 -16.20 -23.62 0.76
N THR A 384 -17.07 -23.34 1.72
CA THR A 384 -17.08 -24.06 3.01
C THR A 384 -17.97 -25.29 2.89
N LEU A 385 -17.48 -26.43 3.36
CA LEU A 385 -18.16 -27.72 3.33
C LEU A 385 -18.52 -28.17 4.74
N GLU A 386 -19.58 -28.96 4.86
CA GLU A 386 -20.02 -29.62 6.08
C GLU A 386 -19.48 -31.06 6.18
N ALA A 387 -19.41 -31.60 7.39
CA ALA A 387 -18.96 -32.97 7.62
C ALA A 387 -19.85 -33.98 6.88
N GLY A 388 -19.24 -34.94 6.16
CA GLY A 388 -19.95 -35.92 5.35
C GLY A 388 -20.60 -35.36 4.08
N GLN A 389 -20.46 -34.06 3.78
CA GLN A 389 -21.05 -33.45 2.59
C GLN A 389 -20.36 -33.95 1.33
N GLU A 390 -21.16 -34.35 0.33
CA GLU A 390 -20.70 -34.53 -1.03
C GLU A 390 -20.94 -33.23 -1.82
N TYR A 391 -19.91 -32.76 -2.53
CA TYR A 391 -19.92 -31.51 -3.28
C TYR A 391 -19.48 -31.73 -4.72
N THR A 392 -20.23 -31.17 -5.67
CA THR A 392 -19.88 -31.19 -7.10
C THR A 392 -19.39 -29.82 -7.52
N LEU A 393 -18.11 -29.75 -7.92
CA LEU A 393 -17.50 -28.57 -8.51
C LEU A 393 -17.43 -28.71 -10.04
N ASP A 394 -18.15 -27.84 -10.74
CA ASP A 394 -18.10 -27.73 -12.19
C ASP A 394 -17.27 -26.53 -12.62
N SER A 395 -16.38 -26.74 -13.59
CA SER A 395 -15.72 -25.62 -14.25
C SER A 395 -16.71 -24.75 -15.03
N PRO A 396 -16.43 -23.45 -15.27
CA PRO A 396 -17.29 -22.62 -16.10
C PRO A 396 -17.54 -23.24 -17.47
N PHE A 397 -18.82 -23.27 -17.86
CA PHE A 397 -19.29 -23.86 -19.13
C PHE A 397 -19.07 -25.38 -19.24
N PHE A 398 -18.93 -26.10 -18.12
CA PHE A 398 -18.89 -27.57 -18.12
C PHE A 398 -20.16 -28.14 -18.79
N GLY A 399 -19.99 -29.12 -19.67
CA GLY A 399 -21.10 -29.72 -20.42
C GLY A 399 -21.75 -28.83 -21.48
N GLN A 400 -21.55 -27.51 -21.42
CA GLN A 400 -22.04 -26.56 -22.42
C GLN A 400 -21.26 -26.71 -23.74
N GLY A 401 -21.85 -26.22 -24.84
CA GLY A 401 -21.32 -26.34 -26.20
C GLY A 401 -19.97 -25.62 -26.43
N LYS A 402 -19.68 -25.27 -27.68
CA LYS A 402 -18.41 -24.62 -28.07
C LYS A 402 -18.36 -23.14 -27.61
N VAL A 403 -18.35 -22.87 -26.31
CA VAL A 403 -18.21 -21.52 -25.76
C VAL A 403 -16.78 -21.01 -25.98
N LYS A 404 -16.63 -19.88 -26.67
CA LYS A 404 -15.35 -19.27 -27.06
C LYS A 404 -14.66 -18.48 -25.93
N THR A 405 -15.21 -18.49 -24.71
CA THR A 405 -14.66 -17.79 -23.55
C THR A 405 -13.41 -18.48 -22.99
N LYS A 406 -12.39 -17.69 -22.64
CA LYS A 406 -11.25 -18.12 -21.84
C LYS A 406 -11.65 -18.13 -20.36
N ALA A 407 -11.07 -19.03 -19.58
CA ALA A 407 -11.32 -19.10 -18.14
C ALA A 407 -9.99 -19.27 -17.39
N TYR A 408 -9.88 -18.59 -16.26
CA TYR A 408 -8.74 -18.60 -15.36
C TYR A 408 -9.37 -18.61 -13.98
N CYS A 409 -9.48 -19.75 -13.33
CA CYS A 409 -10.27 -19.89 -12.12
C CYS A 409 -9.47 -20.60 -11.03
N GLU A 410 -9.67 -20.17 -9.79
CA GLU A 410 -9.16 -20.84 -8.61
C GLU A 410 -10.33 -21.05 -7.64
N TRP A 411 -10.38 -22.19 -6.96
CA TRP A 411 -11.31 -22.46 -5.87
C TRP A 411 -10.54 -23.01 -4.67
N ARG A 412 -11.09 -22.77 -3.49
CA ARG A 412 -10.62 -23.37 -2.23
C ARG A 412 -11.80 -24.00 -1.54
N LEU A 413 -11.79 -25.31 -1.41
CA LEU A 413 -12.79 -26.04 -0.64
C LEU A 413 -12.23 -26.21 0.77
N VAL A 414 -13.00 -25.83 1.78
CA VAL A 414 -12.60 -25.83 3.19
C VAL A 414 -13.59 -26.70 3.96
N ALA A 415 -13.12 -27.83 4.47
CA ALA A 415 -13.87 -28.71 5.35
C ALA A 415 -13.70 -28.29 6.83
N PRO A 416 -14.53 -28.79 7.75
CA PRO A 416 -14.36 -28.57 9.18
C PRO A 416 -12.98 -29.02 9.66
N GLU A 417 -12.46 -28.38 10.71
CA GLU A 417 -11.18 -28.77 11.30
C GLU A 417 -11.19 -30.25 11.71
N GLY A 418 -10.06 -30.94 11.47
CA GLY A 418 -9.92 -32.37 11.74
C GLY A 418 -10.57 -33.30 10.71
N SER A 419 -11.24 -32.76 9.67
CA SER A 419 -11.72 -33.54 8.52
C SER A 419 -10.79 -33.42 7.32
N ASN A 420 -10.84 -34.38 6.41
CA ASN A 420 -10.13 -34.32 5.12
C ASN A 420 -11.15 -34.24 3.97
N ILE A 421 -10.68 -33.92 2.77
CA ILE A 421 -11.50 -33.87 1.56
C ILE A 421 -11.01 -34.97 0.61
N GLN A 422 -11.88 -35.93 0.32
CA GLN A 422 -11.64 -36.96 -0.67
C GLN A 422 -12.20 -36.53 -2.03
N VAL A 423 -11.36 -36.49 -3.06
CA VAL A 423 -11.80 -36.31 -4.45
C VAL A 423 -12.19 -37.68 -5.03
N LYS A 424 -13.48 -38.03 -4.88
CA LYS A 424 -14.04 -39.31 -5.32
C LYS A 424 -14.04 -39.50 -6.82
N GLN A 425 -14.29 -38.45 -7.59
CA GLN A 425 -14.36 -38.54 -9.04
C GLN A 425 -13.86 -37.27 -9.71
N LEU A 426 -13.07 -37.43 -10.77
CA LEU A 426 -12.66 -36.33 -11.64
C LEU A 426 -12.92 -36.68 -13.10
N ILE A 427 -13.78 -35.88 -13.73
CA ILE A 427 -14.12 -35.97 -15.15
C ILE A 427 -13.45 -34.79 -15.86
N SER A 428 -12.41 -35.06 -16.64
CA SER A 428 -11.72 -34.05 -17.44
C SER A 428 -12.09 -34.15 -18.91
N ARG A 429 -12.43 -33.00 -19.52
CA ARG A 429 -12.64 -32.85 -20.97
C ARG A 429 -11.73 -31.76 -21.54
N LEU A 430 -10.51 -31.69 -21.00
CA LEU A 430 -9.45 -30.79 -21.43
C LEU A 430 -8.79 -31.27 -22.73
N LYS A 431 -8.19 -30.32 -23.46
CA LYS A 431 -7.48 -30.63 -24.70
C LYS A 431 -5.98 -30.78 -24.40
N PRO A 432 -5.35 -31.89 -24.83
CA PRO A 432 -3.93 -32.12 -24.56
C PRO A 432 -3.04 -31.05 -25.19
N SER A 433 -1.97 -30.68 -24.49
CA SER A 433 -0.82 -29.96 -25.03
C SER A 433 0.45 -30.64 -24.56
N SER A 434 1.49 -30.62 -25.39
CA SER A 434 2.78 -31.26 -25.11
C SER A 434 3.41 -30.77 -23.80
N ASP A 435 3.13 -29.53 -23.43
CA ASP A 435 3.66 -28.82 -22.26
C ASP A 435 2.64 -28.67 -21.12
N CYS A 436 1.39 -29.14 -21.30
CA CYS A 436 0.30 -28.93 -20.35
C CYS A 436 0.08 -27.43 -19.96
N MET A 437 0.43 -26.47 -20.84
CA MET A 437 0.40 -25.03 -20.55
C MET A 437 -0.85 -24.30 -21.03
N LYS A 438 -1.62 -24.91 -21.93
CA LYS A 438 -2.74 -24.24 -22.59
C LYS A 438 -4.02 -24.40 -21.79
N ASP A 439 -4.53 -25.62 -21.72
CA ASP A 439 -5.69 -25.98 -20.91
C ASP A 439 -5.21 -26.97 -19.84
N PHE A 440 -5.34 -26.62 -18.57
CA PHE A 440 -4.88 -27.47 -17.46
C PHE A 440 -5.77 -27.34 -16.23
N LEU A 441 -5.73 -28.38 -15.40
CA LEU A 441 -6.31 -28.43 -14.06
C LEU A 441 -5.20 -28.83 -13.08
N LEU A 442 -5.15 -28.15 -11.94
CA LEU A 442 -4.25 -28.42 -10.82
C LEU A 442 -5.06 -28.72 -9.57
N LEU A 443 -4.67 -29.74 -8.82
CA LEU A 443 -5.18 -30.06 -7.49
C LEU A 443 -4.03 -30.08 -6.48
N ASN A 444 -4.25 -29.51 -5.30
CA ASN A 444 -3.32 -29.59 -4.16
C ASN A 444 -4.11 -29.72 -2.85
N GLY A 445 -3.74 -30.68 -2.01
CA GLY A 445 -4.41 -30.96 -0.73
C GLY A 445 -3.66 -30.47 0.51
N ASN A 446 -2.58 -29.70 0.31
CA ASN A 446 -1.54 -29.47 1.32
C ASN A 446 -1.36 -27.98 1.65
N MET A 447 -2.37 -27.16 1.36
CA MET A 447 -2.37 -25.69 1.56
C MET A 447 -1.28 -24.92 0.78
N GLU A 448 -0.68 -25.53 -0.24
CA GLU A 448 0.42 -24.93 -1.00
C GLU A 448 -0.09 -24.13 -2.20
N LYS A 449 -0.10 -22.81 -2.05
CA LYS A 449 -0.78 -21.88 -2.96
C LYS A 449 -0.14 -21.75 -4.36
N LEU A 450 1.11 -22.19 -4.53
CA LEU A 450 1.80 -22.23 -5.83
C LEU A 450 1.70 -23.59 -6.54
N TYR A 451 0.97 -24.56 -5.97
CA TYR A 451 0.80 -25.90 -6.51
C TYR A 451 2.14 -26.56 -6.91
N PRO A 452 3.11 -26.73 -6.00
CA PRO A 452 4.42 -27.22 -6.39
C PRO A 452 4.34 -28.64 -7.02
N PRO A 453 5.18 -28.97 -8.02
CA PRO A 453 5.08 -30.25 -8.73
C PRO A 453 5.23 -31.49 -7.86
N ALA A 454 5.94 -31.38 -6.73
CA ALA A 454 6.21 -32.51 -5.84
C ALA A 454 4.96 -33.01 -5.08
N THR A 455 3.96 -32.14 -4.93
CA THR A 455 2.80 -32.36 -4.03
C THR A 455 1.46 -32.07 -4.72
N SER A 456 1.49 -31.68 -5.99
CA SER A 456 0.31 -31.26 -6.74
C SER A 456 0.10 -32.14 -7.96
N LEU A 457 -1.16 -32.36 -8.31
CA LEU A 457 -1.54 -33.13 -9.49
C LEU A 457 -1.85 -32.18 -10.65
N GLN A 458 -1.29 -32.44 -11.84
CA GLN A 458 -1.56 -31.68 -13.05
C GLN A 458 -2.21 -32.54 -14.13
N TYR A 459 -3.28 -32.01 -14.71
CA TYR A 459 -4.08 -32.67 -15.74
C TYR A 459 -4.30 -31.75 -16.94
N CYS A 460 -4.17 -32.27 -18.17
CA CYS A 460 -4.51 -31.55 -19.42
C CYS A 460 -5.08 -32.43 -20.53
N ASN A 461 -5.41 -33.69 -20.21
CA ASN A 461 -5.98 -34.68 -21.11
C ASN A 461 -7.45 -34.95 -20.78
N LYS A 462 -8.13 -35.69 -21.64
CA LYS A 462 -9.50 -36.16 -21.42
C LYS A 462 -9.47 -37.50 -20.67
N PHE A 463 -10.20 -37.60 -19.56
CA PHE A 463 -10.35 -38.84 -18.78
C PHE A 463 -11.56 -38.77 -17.85
N ASN A 464 -11.86 -39.90 -17.22
CA ASN A 464 -12.80 -40.02 -16.10
C ASN A 464 -12.17 -41.00 -15.12
N THR A 465 -11.86 -40.55 -13.91
CA THR A 465 -11.11 -41.31 -12.90
C THR A 465 -11.85 -41.24 -11.55
N MET A 466 -11.87 -42.36 -10.84
CA MET A 466 -12.37 -42.48 -9.46
C MET A 466 -11.20 -42.45 -8.48
N ASP A 467 -11.48 -42.15 -7.20
CA ASP A 467 -10.52 -42.22 -6.09
C ASP A 467 -9.21 -41.47 -6.38
N VAL A 468 -9.35 -40.18 -6.70
CA VAL A 468 -8.27 -39.38 -7.28
C VAL A 468 -7.21 -39.00 -6.24
N MET A 469 -7.65 -38.49 -5.11
CA MET A 469 -6.79 -38.11 -3.98
C MET A 469 -7.62 -37.89 -2.72
N THR A 470 -6.97 -37.94 -1.56
CA THR A 470 -7.48 -37.39 -0.30
C THR A 470 -6.51 -36.30 0.13
N THR A 471 -7.01 -35.16 0.62
CA THR A 471 -6.15 -34.06 1.08
C THR A 471 -5.45 -34.44 2.38
N ASP A 472 -4.22 -33.96 2.59
CA ASP A 472 -3.51 -34.11 3.88
C ASP A 472 -4.02 -33.11 4.93
N THR A 473 -4.79 -32.11 4.49
CA THR A 473 -5.34 -31.02 5.30
C THR A 473 -6.86 -30.93 5.13
N ASN A 474 -7.52 -30.04 5.87
CA ASN A 474 -8.95 -29.75 5.69
C ASN A 474 -9.24 -28.87 4.45
N MET A 475 -8.25 -28.62 3.59
CA MET A 475 -8.40 -27.76 2.41
C MET A 475 -7.98 -28.43 1.11
N LEU A 476 -8.79 -28.23 0.07
CA LEU A 476 -8.50 -28.60 -1.30
C LEU A 476 -8.39 -27.35 -2.18
N TYR A 477 -7.25 -27.18 -2.81
CA TYR A 477 -6.96 -26.11 -3.76
C TYR A 477 -7.14 -26.62 -5.18
N VAL A 478 -7.90 -25.87 -5.99
CA VAL A 478 -8.23 -26.24 -7.37
C VAL A 478 -7.93 -25.04 -8.28
N ALA A 479 -7.00 -25.18 -9.23
CA ALA A 479 -6.73 -24.15 -10.23
C ALA A 479 -6.97 -24.66 -11.65
N TYR A 480 -7.69 -23.87 -12.44
CA TYR A 480 -8.11 -24.23 -13.79
C TYR A 480 -7.80 -23.13 -14.79
N GLN A 481 -7.19 -23.53 -15.92
CA GLN A 481 -6.95 -22.65 -17.04
C GLN A 481 -7.56 -23.20 -18.32
N LYS A 482 -8.24 -22.33 -19.07
CA LYS A 482 -8.74 -22.54 -20.43
C LYS A 482 -8.22 -21.42 -21.34
N LYS A 483 -7.22 -21.73 -22.17
CA LYS A 483 -6.72 -20.81 -23.21
C LYS A 483 -7.32 -21.11 -24.58
N ARG A 484 -7.64 -22.36 -24.91
CA ARG A 484 -8.15 -22.75 -26.23
C ARG A 484 -9.68 -22.70 -26.28
N ALA A 485 -10.21 -22.18 -27.39
CA ALA A 485 -11.63 -22.32 -27.69
C ALA A 485 -11.98 -23.81 -27.87
N LYS A 486 -13.15 -24.23 -27.34
CA LYS A 486 -13.75 -25.58 -27.48
C LYS A 486 -13.28 -26.70 -26.51
N THR A 487 -12.68 -26.41 -25.34
CA THR A 487 -12.65 -27.41 -24.24
C THR A 487 -13.98 -27.40 -23.49
N LYS A 488 -14.42 -28.57 -23.02
CA LYS A 488 -15.67 -28.76 -22.25
C LYS A 488 -15.45 -28.74 -20.73
N GLY A 489 -14.25 -28.36 -20.28
CA GLY A 489 -13.94 -28.18 -18.86
C GLY A 489 -13.77 -29.47 -18.07
N PHE A 490 -13.98 -29.39 -16.76
CA PHE A 490 -13.94 -30.51 -15.84
C PHE A 490 -15.14 -30.50 -14.87
N ARG A 491 -15.41 -31.66 -14.28
CA ARG A 491 -16.28 -31.86 -13.11
C ARG A 491 -15.49 -32.62 -12.06
N LEU A 492 -15.51 -32.12 -10.84
CA LEU A 492 -14.88 -32.73 -9.67
C LEU A 492 -15.97 -33.03 -8.64
N ILE A 493 -16.01 -34.25 -8.12
CA ILE A 493 -16.90 -34.65 -7.03
C ILE A 493 -16.01 -34.93 -5.82
N ALA A 494 -16.25 -34.19 -4.74
CA ALA A 494 -15.53 -34.27 -3.48
C ALA A 494 -16.47 -34.70 -2.36
N MET A 495 -15.94 -35.38 -1.35
CA MET A 495 -16.63 -35.71 -0.11
C MET A 495 -15.76 -35.33 1.08
N VAL A 496 -16.37 -34.77 2.12
CA VAL A 496 -15.70 -34.58 3.42
C VAL A 496 -15.68 -35.92 4.15
N VAL A 497 -14.48 -36.37 4.55
CA VAL A 497 -14.22 -37.68 5.17
C VAL A 497 -13.53 -37.56 6.51
#